data_AF-A0A6H9IHK8-F1
#
_entry.id   AF-A0A6H9IHK8-F1
#
_cell.length_a   1.000
_cell.length_b   1.000
_cell.length_c   1.000
_cell.angle_alpha   90.00
_cell.angle_beta   90.00
_cell.angle_gamma   90.00
#
_symmetry.space_group_name_H-M   'P 1'
#
loop_
_entity.id
_entity.type
_entity.pdbx_description
1 polymer ?
#
loop_
_entity_poly.entity_id
_entity_poly.type
_entity_poly.pdbx_seq_one_letter_code
_entity_poly.pdbx_strand_id
1 'polypeptide(L)'
;MKLIDTLQDEHTLIDQVLGSFRRYVGALEDGTADPDDGRRYAAFFTTFAGHFHHEREERVLFDALVAQAELPRERGPVHALVREHAEMEEWLREMVPLLEQRLQSEDDRVRLRALATRYSQTLWRHIDAEDSVLYPEAQERLRRYGVRELPDRPASDAEAAAREGVTALLLRYPPIEDEALTRGEGCFMCAAYGKTCDGLEAEWWTELEWEDFFNR
;
A
#
# COMPACT_ATOMS: atom_id res chain seq x y z
N MET A 1 10.48 13.16 -8.86
CA MET A 1 9.28 14.01 -9.04
C MET A 1 8.72 14.08 -7.66
N LYS A 2 8.58 15.27 -7.06
CA LYS A 2 8.64 15.38 -5.60
C LYS A 2 7.59 14.51 -4.87
N LEU A 3 6.36 14.43 -5.40
CA LEU A 3 5.31 13.60 -4.83
C LEU A 3 5.69 12.12 -4.80
N ILE A 4 6.15 11.55 -5.92
CA ILE A 4 6.57 10.15 -6.01
C ILE A 4 7.72 9.88 -5.03
N ASP A 5 8.71 10.77 -4.98
CA ASP A 5 9.85 10.62 -4.06
C ASP A 5 9.37 10.62 -2.59
N THR A 6 8.33 11.40 -2.27
CA THR A 6 7.71 11.46 -0.93
C THR A 6 6.91 10.18 -0.62
N LEU A 7 6.17 9.63 -1.58
CA LEU A 7 5.42 8.38 -1.40
C LEU A 7 6.37 7.20 -1.13
N GLN A 8 7.51 7.13 -1.82
CA GLN A 8 8.56 6.14 -1.56
C GLN A 8 9.17 6.25 -0.15
N ASP A 9 9.41 7.47 0.33
CA ASP A 9 9.86 7.70 1.71
C ASP A 9 8.82 7.23 2.74
N GLU A 10 7.54 7.33 2.41
CA GLU A 10 6.45 6.85 3.25
C GLU A 10 6.32 5.32 3.22
N HIS A 11 6.52 4.68 2.06
CA HIS A 11 6.62 3.23 1.93
C HIS A 11 7.67 2.64 2.86
N THR A 12 8.83 3.30 2.98
CA THR A 12 9.88 2.85 3.92
C THR A 12 9.36 2.74 5.36
N LEU A 13 8.52 3.67 5.80
CA LEU A 13 7.90 3.62 7.12
C LEU A 13 6.77 2.58 7.19
N ILE A 14 5.88 2.56 6.18
CA ILE A 14 4.75 1.63 6.13
C ILE A 14 5.24 0.18 6.17
N ASP A 15 6.29 -0.14 5.42
CA ASP A 15 6.94 -1.46 5.37
C ASP A 15 7.43 -1.91 6.77
N GLN A 16 8.13 -1.02 7.48
CA GLN A 16 8.59 -1.29 8.84
C GLN A 16 7.43 -1.47 9.82
N VAL A 17 6.39 -0.65 9.70
CA VAL A 17 5.21 -0.72 10.57
C VAL A 17 4.43 -2.01 10.34
N LEU A 18 4.36 -2.54 9.12
CA LEU A 18 3.78 -3.86 8.85
C LEU A 18 4.52 -4.97 9.60
N GLY A 19 5.86 -4.99 9.53
CA GLY A 19 6.66 -5.97 10.27
C GLY A 19 6.47 -5.84 11.78
N SER A 20 6.45 -4.60 12.27
CA SER A 20 6.20 -4.31 13.69
C SER A 20 4.80 -4.78 14.11
N PHE A 21 3.79 -4.54 13.27
CA PHE A 21 2.42 -4.96 13.50
C PHE A 21 2.27 -6.48 13.59
N ARG A 22 2.95 -7.23 12.71
CA ARG A 22 2.99 -8.69 12.77
C ARG A 22 3.57 -9.19 14.10
N ARG A 23 4.63 -8.55 14.58
CA ARG A 23 5.22 -8.86 15.89
C ARG A 23 4.28 -8.52 17.04
N TYR A 24 3.61 -7.36 16.99
CA TYR A 24 2.60 -6.97 17.96
C TYR A 24 1.47 -8.01 18.06
N VAL A 25 0.90 -8.44 16.93
CA VAL A 25 -0.18 -9.44 16.91
C VAL A 25 0.26 -10.76 17.55
N GLY A 26 1.46 -11.25 17.25
CA GLY A 26 2.00 -12.44 17.94
C GLY A 26 2.18 -12.24 19.44
N ALA A 27 2.73 -11.10 19.86
CA ALA A 27 2.91 -10.78 21.28
C ALA A 27 1.57 -10.60 22.02
N LEU A 28 0.52 -10.13 21.35
CA LEU A 28 -0.84 -10.01 21.89
C LEU A 28 -1.47 -11.38 22.16
N GLU A 29 -1.14 -12.38 21.34
CA GLU A 29 -1.56 -13.76 21.52
C GLU A 29 -0.84 -14.44 22.68
N ASP A 30 0.46 -14.18 22.81
CA ASP A 30 1.28 -14.64 23.94
C ASP A 30 0.96 -13.91 25.26
N GLY A 31 0.10 -12.89 25.22
CA GLY A 31 -0.27 -12.08 26.39
C GLY A 31 0.85 -11.16 26.90
N THR A 32 1.83 -10.86 26.04
CA THR A 32 3.01 -10.04 26.37
C THR A 32 2.95 -8.62 25.79
N ALA A 33 2.00 -8.34 24.90
CA ALA A 33 1.75 -7.01 24.37
C ALA A 33 0.75 -6.20 25.22
N ASP A 34 0.84 -4.87 25.14
CA ASP A 34 -0.17 -3.97 25.65
C ASP A 34 -1.31 -3.85 24.64
N PRO A 35 -2.55 -4.27 24.97
CA PRO A 35 -3.68 -4.19 24.04
C PRO A 35 -3.99 -2.76 23.56
N ASP A 36 -3.63 -1.74 24.33
CA ASP A 36 -3.89 -0.34 23.95
C ASP A 36 -3.03 0.13 22.77
N ASP A 37 -1.93 -0.57 22.47
CA ASP A 37 -1.09 -0.28 21.29
C ASP A 37 -1.82 -0.59 19.97
N GLY A 38 -2.82 -1.49 20.00
CA GLY A 38 -3.64 -1.83 18.82
C GLY A 38 -4.32 -0.61 18.19
N ARG A 39 -4.77 0.35 19.02
CA ARG A 39 -5.38 1.61 18.56
C ARG A 39 -4.43 2.47 17.73
N ARG A 40 -3.14 2.43 18.03
CA ARG A 40 -2.12 3.22 17.33
C ARG A 40 -1.80 2.61 15.97
N TYR A 41 -1.70 1.29 15.87
CA TYR A 41 -1.62 0.60 14.57
C TYR A 41 -2.88 0.84 13.73
N ALA A 42 -4.06 0.75 14.34
CA ALA A 42 -5.32 1.05 13.66
C ALA A 42 -5.35 2.48 13.11
N ALA A 43 -4.96 3.48 13.92
CA ALA A 43 -4.87 4.87 13.48
C ALA A 43 -3.85 5.05 12.34
N PHE A 44 -2.68 4.41 12.43
CA PHE A 44 -1.67 4.49 11.37
C PHE A 44 -2.19 3.93 10.04
N PHE A 45 -2.72 2.71 10.02
CA PHE A 45 -3.16 2.09 8.76
C PHE A 45 -4.39 2.76 8.16
N THR A 46 -5.34 3.21 8.98
CA THR A 46 -6.54 3.89 8.47
C THR A 46 -6.28 5.34 8.06
N THR A 47 -5.59 6.10 8.91
CA THR A 47 -5.45 7.55 8.73
C THR A 47 -4.22 7.91 7.93
N PHE A 48 -3.05 7.33 8.25
CA PHE A 48 -1.81 7.66 7.55
C PHE A 48 -1.64 6.85 6.26
N ALA A 49 -1.70 5.52 6.31
CA ALA A 49 -1.55 4.71 5.09
C ALA A 49 -2.77 4.85 4.16
N GLY A 50 -3.99 4.73 4.69
CA GLY A 50 -5.22 4.86 3.88
C GLY A 50 -5.54 6.30 3.47
N HIS A 51 -6.07 7.10 4.40
CA HIS A 51 -6.63 8.42 4.08
C HIS A 51 -5.62 9.51 3.67
N PHE A 52 -4.31 9.27 3.84
CA PHE A 52 -3.27 10.23 3.48
C PHE A 52 -2.36 9.74 2.35
N HIS A 53 -1.79 8.55 2.49
CA HIS A 53 -0.88 7.99 1.50
C HIS A 53 -1.64 7.47 0.26
N HIS A 54 -2.48 6.44 0.38
CA HIS A 54 -3.26 5.93 -0.76
C HIS A 54 -4.19 7.00 -1.38
N GLU A 55 -4.72 7.94 -0.58
CA GLU A 55 -5.53 9.04 -1.12
C GLU A 55 -4.75 9.91 -2.12
N ARG A 56 -3.48 10.22 -1.84
CA ARG A 56 -2.65 10.99 -2.77
C ARG A 56 -2.24 10.19 -3.98
N GLU A 57 -2.04 8.89 -3.83
CA GLU A 57 -1.83 8.01 -4.99
C GLU A 57 -3.03 8.02 -5.91
N GLU A 58 -4.22 7.72 -5.40
CA GLU A 58 -5.43 7.63 -6.21
C GLU A 58 -5.84 8.97 -6.82
N ARG A 59 -5.92 10.02 -5.97
CA ARG A 59 -6.49 11.32 -6.36
C ARG A 59 -5.52 12.24 -7.08
N VAL A 60 -4.22 11.96 -6.99
CA VAL A 60 -3.21 12.79 -7.64
C VAL A 60 -2.41 12.01 -8.65
N LEU A 61 -1.71 10.95 -8.25
CA LEU A 61 -0.82 10.22 -9.14
C LEU A 61 -1.60 9.43 -10.20
N PHE A 62 -2.53 8.59 -9.79
CA PHE A 62 -3.29 7.70 -10.68
C PHE A 62 -4.26 8.50 -11.55
N ASP A 63 -4.96 9.48 -10.98
CA ASP A 63 -5.81 10.39 -11.77
C ASP A 63 -5.00 11.19 -12.79
N ALA A 64 -3.77 11.63 -12.49
CA ALA A 64 -2.91 12.27 -13.50
C ALA A 64 -2.44 11.29 -14.58
N LEU A 65 -2.08 10.06 -14.22
CA LEU A 65 -1.69 9.03 -15.18
C LEU A 65 -2.83 8.72 -16.17
N VAL A 66 -4.07 8.66 -15.69
CA VAL A 66 -5.24 8.40 -16.53
C VAL A 66 -5.63 9.65 -17.34
N ALA A 67 -5.77 10.81 -16.69
CA ALA A 67 -6.37 11.98 -17.32
C ALA A 67 -5.37 12.81 -18.15
N GLN A 68 -4.08 12.80 -17.80
CA GLN A 68 -3.05 13.62 -18.44
C GLN A 68 -2.03 12.78 -19.22
N ALA A 69 -1.82 11.53 -18.84
CA ALA A 69 -0.94 10.60 -19.56
C ALA A 69 -1.68 9.46 -20.27
N GLU A 70 -3.01 9.58 -20.39
CA GLU A 70 -3.87 8.73 -21.22
C GLU A 70 -3.81 7.23 -20.87
N LEU A 71 -3.42 6.84 -19.64
CA LEU A 71 -3.48 5.44 -19.26
C LEU A 71 -4.93 4.91 -19.20
N PRO A 72 -5.16 3.65 -19.60
CA PRO A 72 -6.45 2.99 -19.40
C PRO A 72 -6.84 2.95 -17.92
N ARG A 73 -8.09 3.31 -17.60
CA ARG A 73 -8.63 3.27 -16.22
C ARG A 73 -9.09 1.87 -15.79
N GLU A 74 -9.57 1.07 -16.74
CA GLU A 74 -10.28 -0.20 -16.47
C GLU A 74 -9.43 -1.46 -16.68
N ARG A 75 -8.11 -1.27 -16.88
CA ARG A 75 -7.10 -2.33 -16.99
C ARG A 75 -5.76 -1.75 -16.56
N GLY A 76 -4.73 -2.57 -16.44
CA GLY A 76 -3.38 -2.11 -16.15
C GLY A 76 -3.03 -2.09 -14.68
N PRO A 77 -1.76 -1.77 -14.39
CA PRO A 77 -1.28 -1.62 -13.02
C PRO A 77 -2.11 -0.63 -12.20
N VAL A 78 -2.52 0.50 -12.78
CA VAL A 78 -3.38 1.49 -12.07
C VAL A 78 -4.70 0.87 -11.63
N HIS A 79 -5.39 0.14 -12.52
CA HIS A 79 -6.64 -0.54 -12.17
C HIS A 79 -6.43 -1.60 -11.08
N ALA A 80 -5.35 -2.38 -11.19
CA ALA A 80 -5.03 -3.42 -10.22
C ALA A 80 -4.76 -2.84 -8.82
N LEU A 81 -3.95 -1.79 -8.72
CA LEU A 81 -3.57 -1.18 -7.44
C LEU A 81 -4.77 -0.51 -6.74
N VAL A 82 -5.62 0.21 -7.48
CA VAL A 82 -6.87 0.79 -6.93
C VAL A 82 -7.78 -0.29 -6.36
N ARG A 83 -7.85 -1.46 -7.00
CA ARG A 83 -8.62 -2.59 -6.48
C ARG A 83 -8.00 -3.17 -5.21
N GLU A 84 -6.67 -3.31 -5.17
CA GLU A 84 -5.97 -3.76 -3.97
C GLU A 84 -6.16 -2.79 -2.79
N HIS A 85 -6.14 -1.47 -3.03
CA HIS A 85 -6.49 -0.47 -2.02
C HIS A 85 -7.88 -0.71 -1.42
N ALA A 86 -8.89 -0.89 -2.28
CA ALA A 86 -10.26 -1.13 -1.84
C ALA A 86 -10.40 -2.43 -1.03
N GLU A 87 -9.73 -3.52 -1.46
CA GLU A 87 -9.70 -4.79 -0.72
C GLU A 87 -9.01 -4.64 0.65
N MET A 88 -7.90 -3.91 0.70
CA MET A 88 -7.19 -3.63 1.95
C MET A 88 -8.01 -2.76 2.90
N GLU A 89 -8.76 -1.78 2.39
CA GLU A 89 -9.70 -0.97 3.18
C GLU A 89 -10.82 -1.81 3.79
N GLU A 90 -11.36 -2.78 3.05
CA GLU A 90 -12.33 -3.75 3.57
C GLU A 90 -11.77 -4.55 4.75
N TRP A 91 -10.56 -5.10 4.61
CA TRP A 91 -9.95 -5.86 5.70
C TRP A 91 -9.61 -4.98 6.90
N LEU A 92 -9.21 -3.72 6.69
CA LEU A 92 -9.00 -2.76 7.77
C LEU A 92 -10.31 -2.49 8.53
N ARG A 93 -11.43 -2.30 7.84
CA ARG A 93 -12.75 -2.12 8.49
C ARG A 93 -13.12 -3.29 9.39
N GLU A 94 -12.73 -4.52 9.01
CA GLU A 94 -12.93 -5.70 9.85
C GLU A 94 -11.91 -5.82 10.99
N MET A 95 -10.65 -5.41 10.76
CA MET A 95 -9.55 -5.57 11.69
C MET A 95 -9.55 -4.50 12.80
N VAL A 96 -9.96 -3.27 12.50
CA VAL A 96 -9.94 -2.14 13.46
C VAL A 96 -10.72 -2.45 14.74
N PRO A 97 -11.97 -2.96 14.70
CA PRO A 97 -12.69 -3.31 15.94
C PRO A 97 -11.95 -4.32 16.81
N LEU A 98 -11.21 -5.26 16.20
CA LEU A 98 -10.41 -6.26 16.92
C LEU A 98 -9.14 -5.65 17.55
N LEU A 99 -8.59 -4.59 16.94
CA LEU A 99 -7.43 -3.88 17.45
C LEU A 99 -7.77 -2.87 18.56
N GLU A 100 -8.96 -2.28 18.50
CA GLU A 100 -9.39 -1.28 19.47
C GLU A 100 -9.99 -1.90 20.75
N GLN A 101 -10.48 -3.12 20.65
CA GLN A 101 -11.11 -3.82 21.76
C GLN A 101 -10.17 -4.87 22.33
N ARG A 102 -10.31 -5.12 23.63
CA ARG A 102 -9.63 -6.26 24.24
C ARG A 102 -10.22 -7.53 23.65
N LEU A 103 -9.40 -8.39 23.04
CA LEU A 103 -9.84 -9.67 22.49
C LEU A 103 -10.45 -10.54 23.60
N GLN A 104 -11.69 -10.99 23.40
CA GLN A 104 -12.46 -11.72 24.42
C GLN A 104 -12.51 -13.22 24.18
N SER A 105 -12.28 -13.67 22.94
CA SER A 105 -12.38 -15.08 22.55
C SER A 105 -11.16 -15.54 21.76
N GLU A 106 -10.99 -16.86 21.67
CA GLU A 106 -9.99 -17.48 20.79
C GLU A 106 -10.32 -17.23 19.31
N ASP A 107 -11.59 -17.23 18.95
CA ASP A 107 -12.06 -16.92 17.59
C ASP A 107 -11.63 -15.50 17.14
N ASP A 108 -11.71 -14.50 18.03
CA ASP A 108 -11.25 -13.15 17.73
C ASP A 108 -9.74 -13.09 17.48
N ARG A 109 -8.95 -13.88 18.25
CA ARG A 109 -7.48 -13.98 18.08
C ARG A 109 -7.14 -14.59 16.73
N VAL A 110 -7.76 -15.74 16.40
CA VAL A 110 -7.59 -16.41 15.12
C VAL A 110 -7.95 -15.49 13.95
N ARG A 111 -9.07 -14.77 14.07
CA ARG A 111 -9.52 -13.81 13.04
C ARG A 111 -8.55 -12.64 12.88
N LEU A 112 -8.09 -12.04 13.98
CA LEU A 112 -7.11 -10.95 13.94
C LEU A 112 -5.81 -11.42 13.28
N ARG A 113 -5.30 -12.60 13.66
CA ARG A 113 -4.08 -13.17 13.07
C ARG A 113 -4.23 -13.38 11.57
N ALA A 114 -5.37 -13.91 11.12
CA ALA A 114 -5.64 -14.13 9.70
C ALA A 114 -5.68 -12.80 8.92
N LEU A 115 -6.42 -11.80 9.43
CA LEU A 115 -6.50 -10.47 8.82
C LEU A 115 -5.14 -9.78 8.78
N ALA A 116 -4.39 -9.80 9.90
CA ALA A 116 -3.07 -9.19 9.97
C ALA A 116 -2.06 -9.84 9.01
N THR A 117 -2.14 -11.17 8.83
CA THR A 117 -1.29 -11.89 7.87
C THR A 117 -1.63 -11.45 6.46
N ARG A 118 -2.92 -11.53 6.11
CA ARG A 118 -3.40 -11.20 4.77
C ARG A 118 -3.08 -9.76 4.39
N TYR A 119 -3.44 -8.81 5.26
CA TYR A 119 -3.19 -7.39 5.04
C TYR A 119 -1.70 -7.09 4.85
N SER A 120 -0.84 -7.57 5.75
CA SER A 120 0.60 -7.28 5.66
C SER A 120 1.24 -7.91 4.42
N GLN A 121 0.90 -9.16 4.10
CA GLN A 121 1.44 -9.84 2.92
C GLN A 121 0.96 -9.22 1.60
N THR A 122 -0.25 -8.70 1.55
CA THR A 122 -0.74 -7.95 0.38
C THR A 122 -0.02 -6.61 0.29
N LEU A 123 0.00 -5.81 1.35
CA LEU A 123 0.59 -4.47 1.32
C LEU A 123 2.10 -4.50 1.05
N TRP A 124 2.84 -5.49 1.54
CA TRP A 124 4.26 -5.65 1.20
C TRP A 124 4.50 -5.89 -0.30
N ARG A 125 3.70 -6.76 -0.93
CA ARG A 125 3.81 -7.00 -2.39
C ARG A 125 3.30 -5.81 -3.20
N HIS A 126 2.33 -5.09 -2.66
CA HIS A 126 1.80 -3.86 -3.24
C HIS A 126 2.89 -2.79 -3.30
N ILE A 127 3.55 -2.51 -2.17
CA ILE A 127 4.72 -1.61 -2.09
C ILE A 127 5.80 -2.04 -3.07
N ASP A 128 6.15 -3.34 -3.12
CA ASP A 128 7.15 -3.85 -4.06
C ASP A 128 6.77 -3.55 -5.53
N ALA A 129 5.50 -3.73 -5.89
CA ALA A 129 5.00 -3.46 -7.24
C ALA A 129 5.00 -1.96 -7.57
N GLU A 130 4.64 -1.11 -6.61
CA GLU A 130 4.63 0.33 -6.81
C GLU A 130 6.03 0.90 -6.94
N ASP A 131 6.92 0.57 -6.00
CA ASP A 131 8.28 1.11 -5.96
C ASP A 131 9.12 0.65 -7.16
N SER A 132 8.94 -0.61 -7.58
CA SER A 132 9.79 -1.20 -8.64
C SER A 132 9.21 -1.08 -10.05
N VAL A 133 7.88 -0.94 -10.20
CA VAL A 133 7.21 -0.89 -11.50
C VAL A 133 6.44 0.41 -11.67
N LEU A 134 5.45 0.66 -10.83
CA LEU A 134 4.51 1.75 -11.10
C LEU A 134 5.20 3.12 -11.06
N TYR A 135 5.94 3.43 -10.00
CA TYR A 135 6.51 4.75 -9.79
C TYR A 135 7.59 5.13 -10.82
N PRO A 136 8.56 4.26 -11.18
CA PRO A 136 9.51 4.57 -12.25
C PRO A 136 8.80 4.84 -13.59
N GLU A 137 7.85 3.99 -13.96
CA GLU A 137 7.14 4.06 -15.23
C GLU A 137 6.17 5.24 -15.28
N ALA A 138 5.51 5.54 -14.16
CA ALA A 138 4.66 6.70 -14.01
C ALA A 138 5.44 8.00 -14.19
N GLN A 139 6.62 8.08 -13.56
CA GLN A 139 7.49 9.24 -13.66
C GLN A 139 7.95 9.47 -15.11
N GLU A 140 8.35 8.41 -15.81
CA GLU A 140 8.76 8.50 -17.21
C GLU A 140 7.59 8.87 -18.12
N ARG A 141 6.43 8.22 -17.96
CA ARG A 141 5.24 8.49 -18.79
C ARG A 141 4.73 9.92 -18.60
N LEU A 142 4.59 10.40 -17.36
CA LEU A 142 4.15 11.77 -17.07
C LEU A 142 5.08 12.81 -17.71
N ARG A 143 6.41 12.58 -17.67
CA ARG A 143 7.38 13.47 -18.33
C ARG A 143 7.19 13.53 -19.85
N ARG A 144 6.92 12.39 -20.50
CA ARG A 144 6.64 12.34 -21.95
C ARG A 144 5.39 13.13 -22.32
N TYR A 145 4.38 13.13 -21.45
CA TYR A 145 3.16 13.92 -21.60
C TYR A 145 3.31 15.36 -21.05
N GLY A 146 4.51 15.81 -20.73
CA GLY A 146 4.81 17.19 -20.34
C GLY A 146 4.50 17.53 -18.88
N VAL A 147 4.09 16.56 -18.06
CA VAL A 147 3.86 16.72 -16.62
C VAL A 147 5.17 16.53 -15.87
N ARG A 148 5.70 17.62 -15.29
CA ARG A 148 6.98 17.60 -14.58
C ARG A 148 6.84 17.45 -13.07
N GLU A 149 5.74 17.96 -12.51
CA GLU A 149 5.44 17.92 -11.09
C GLU A 149 3.95 17.68 -10.88
N LEU A 150 3.63 17.04 -9.76
CA LEU A 150 2.28 16.83 -9.28
C LEU A 150 2.07 17.64 -7.99
N PRO A 151 0.84 18.11 -7.72
CA PRO A 151 0.54 18.77 -6.46
C PRO A 151 0.73 17.80 -5.28
N ASP A 152 1.12 18.33 -4.13
CA ASP A 152 1.20 17.59 -2.88
C ASP A 152 0.61 18.45 -1.77
N ARG A 153 0.14 17.81 -0.70
CA ARG A 153 -0.44 18.47 0.47
C ARG A 153 0.30 18.03 1.74
N PRO A 154 0.48 18.93 2.72
CA PRO A 154 0.97 18.50 4.02
C PRO A 154 -0.06 17.59 4.70
N ALA A 155 0.45 16.74 5.59
CA ALA A 155 -0.39 15.99 6.52
C ALA A 155 -1.14 16.97 7.46
N SER A 156 -2.40 16.67 7.71
CA SER A 156 -3.18 17.25 8.80
C SER A 156 -2.64 16.81 10.17
N ASP A 157 -3.06 17.50 11.23
CA ASP A 157 -2.64 17.17 12.60
C ASP A 157 -2.97 15.71 12.97
N ALA A 158 -4.10 15.17 12.51
CA ALA A 158 -4.50 13.80 12.78
C ALA A 158 -3.63 12.78 12.02
N GLU A 159 -3.30 13.04 10.75
CA GLU A 159 -2.42 12.21 9.93
C GLU A 159 -0.99 12.23 10.48
N ALA A 160 -0.50 13.39 10.91
CA ALA A 160 0.80 13.54 11.55
C ALA A 160 0.87 12.81 12.90
N ALA A 161 -0.16 12.94 13.73
CA ALA A 161 -0.25 12.24 15.02
C ALA A 161 -0.31 10.71 14.84
N ALA A 162 -1.02 10.22 13.82
CA ALA A 162 -1.06 8.80 13.49
C ALA A 162 0.32 8.27 13.09
N ARG A 163 1.08 9.03 12.28
CA ARG A 163 2.47 8.72 11.92
C ARG A 163 3.41 8.71 13.12
N GLU A 164 3.30 9.70 14.00
CA GLU A 164 4.15 9.78 15.19
C GLU A 164 3.84 8.66 16.20
N GLY A 165 2.56 8.29 16.34
CA GLY A 165 2.08 7.30 17.28
C GLY A 165 2.74 5.91 17.17
N VAL A 166 3.24 5.54 15.99
CA VAL A 166 3.92 4.26 15.75
C VAL A 166 5.42 4.28 16.05
N THR A 167 6.05 5.45 16.24
CA THR A 167 7.51 5.54 16.43
C THR A 167 7.96 4.77 17.68
N ALA A 168 7.23 4.90 18.78
CA ALA A 168 7.51 4.13 19.99
C ALA A 168 7.21 2.62 19.83
N LEU A 169 6.27 2.27 18.94
CA LEU A 169 5.91 0.88 18.68
C LEU A 169 6.99 0.14 17.89
N LEU A 170 7.66 0.81 16.96
CA LEU A 170 8.79 0.22 16.23
C LEU A 170 9.93 -0.21 17.16
N LEU A 171 10.12 0.49 18.29
CA LEU A 171 11.09 0.10 19.32
C LEU A 171 10.58 -1.03 20.21
N ARG A 172 9.29 -0.99 20.57
CA ARG A 172 8.65 -1.99 21.45
C ARG A 172 8.44 -3.34 20.76
N TYR A 173 8.08 -3.29 19.48
CA TYR A 173 7.86 -4.43 18.60
C TYR A 173 8.76 -4.27 17.36
N PRO A 174 10.04 -4.65 17.47
CA PRO A 174 10.98 -4.56 16.35
C PRO A 174 10.40 -5.20 15.09
N PRO A 175 10.48 -4.53 13.92
CA PRO A 175 9.96 -5.07 12.67
C PRO A 175 10.52 -6.45 12.36
N ILE A 176 9.69 -7.30 11.75
CA ILE A 176 10.09 -8.58 11.19
C ILE A 176 9.83 -8.62 9.70
N GLU A 177 10.61 -9.47 9.03
CA GLU A 177 10.31 -9.95 7.70
C GLU A 177 9.45 -11.23 7.80
N ASP A 178 8.63 -11.48 6.80
CA ASP A 178 7.86 -12.72 6.69
C ASP A 178 8.63 -13.72 5.82
N GLU A 179 9.30 -14.69 6.46
CA GLU A 179 10.10 -15.72 5.77
C GLU A 179 9.29 -16.56 4.78
N ALA A 180 7.96 -16.64 4.94
CA ALA A 180 7.09 -17.37 4.03
C ALA A 180 6.63 -16.54 2.82
N LEU A 181 6.89 -15.23 2.82
CA LEU A 181 6.49 -14.33 1.76
C LEU A 181 7.64 -14.10 0.78
N THR A 182 7.49 -14.58 -0.45
CA THR A 182 8.38 -14.14 -1.53
C THR A 182 8.08 -12.70 -1.91
N ARG A 183 9.08 -11.84 -1.79
CA ARG A 183 9.09 -10.42 -2.14
C ARG A 183 10.09 -10.14 -3.27
N GLY A 184 9.89 -9.05 -4.00
CA GLY A 184 10.82 -8.69 -5.06
C GLY A 184 10.24 -7.73 -6.10
N GLU A 185 11.11 -7.33 -7.02
CA GLU A 185 10.82 -6.33 -8.04
C GLU A 185 10.14 -6.91 -9.28
N GLY A 186 9.36 -6.07 -9.97
CA GLY A 186 8.78 -6.38 -11.27
C GLY A 186 7.36 -6.96 -11.23
N CYS A 187 6.68 -6.92 -12.38
CA CYS A 187 5.27 -7.35 -12.50
C CYS A 187 5.04 -8.78 -12.03
N PHE A 188 5.97 -9.69 -12.27
CA PHE A 188 5.82 -11.11 -11.93
C PHE A 188 5.73 -11.38 -10.42
N MET A 189 6.14 -10.43 -9.59
CA MET A 189 6.02 -10.50 -8.12
C MET A 189 4.69 -9.92 -7.61
N CYS A 190 4.01 -9.11 -8.41
CA CYS A 190 2.71 -8.54 -8.09
C CYS A 190 1.61 -9.61 -8.08
N ALA A 191 0.71 -9.55 -7.10
CA ALA A 191 -0.35 -10.55 -6.92
C ALA A 191 -1.40 -10.54 -8.06
N ALA A 192 -1.56 -9.40 -8.74
CA ALA A 192 -2.49 -9.20 -9.84
C ALA A 192 -1.99 -9.75 -11.19
N TYR A 193 -0.68 -9.93 -11.36
CA TYR A 193 -0.06 -10.32 -12.62
C TYR A 193 -0.55 -11.70 -13.10
N GLY A 194 -1.02 -11.76 -14.33
CA GLY A 194 -1.58 -12.96 -14.96
C GLY A 194 -2.94 -13.40 -14.40
N LYS A 195 -3.58 -12.61 -13.53
CA LYS A 195 -4.92 -12.87 -13.00
C LYS A 195 -5.92 -11.79 -13.37
N THR A 196 -5.58 -10.54 -13.06
CA THR A 196 -6.44 -9.36 -13.28
C THR A 196 -5.71 -8.22 -13.97
N CYS A 197 -4.42 -8.39 -14.23
CA CYS A 197 -3.54 -7.49 -14.97
C CYS A 197 -2.56 -8.35 -15.78
N ASP A 198 -2.47 -8.12 -17.09
CA ASP A 198 -1.55 -8.81 -17.99
C ASP A 198 -0.10 -8.26 -17.94
N GLY A 199 0.16 -7.33 -17.02
CA GLY A 199 1.47 -6.73 -16.78
C GLY A 199 1.64 -5.37 -17.46
N LEU A 200 2.66 -4.65 -16.99
CA LEU A 200 3.05 -3.34 -17.53
C LEU A 200 3.23 -3.40 -19.05
N GLU A 201 3.96 -4.39 -19.53
CA GLU A 201 4.32 -4.54 -20.94
C GLU A 201 3.08 -4.68 -21.84
N ALA A 202 2.00 -5.25 -21.33
CA ALA A 202 0.75 -5.47 -22.05
C ALA A 202 -0.25 -4.31 -21.88
N GLU A 203 -0.32 -3.70 -20.70
CA GLU A 203 -1.45 -2.85 -20.32
C GLU A 203 -1.09 -1.37 -20.13
N TRP A 204 0.20 -1.01 -20.19
CA TRP A 204 0.68 0.37 -19.98
C TRP A 204 0.56 1.29 -21.21
N TRP A 205 0.04 0.78 -22.33
CA TRP A 205 -0.03 1.49 -23.59
C TRP A 205 -1.47 1.80 -23.99
N THR A 206 -1.67 2.93 -24.67
CA THR A 206 -2.93 3.25 -25.33
C THR A 206 -3.13 2.37 -26.57
N GLU A 207 -4.36 2.28 -27.07
CA GLU A 207 -4.63 1.56 -28.33
C GLU A 207 -3.83 2.16 -29.50
N LEU A 208 -3.68 3.49 -29.53
CA LEU A 208 -2.88 4.19 -30.55
C LEU A 208 -1.39 3.88 -30.43
N GLU A 209 -0.85 3.89 -29.20
CA GLU A 209 0.54 3.52 -28.95
C GLU A 209 0.80 2.07 -29.37
N TRP A 210 -0.13 1.16 -29.10
CA TRP A 210 -0.07 -0.23 -29.55
C TRP A 210 -0.05 -0.37 -31.07
N GLU A 211 -0.94 0.32 -31.78
CA GLU A 211 -0.96 0.34 -33.24
C GLU A 211 0.37 0.85 -33.82
N ASP A 212 0.97 1.86 -33.21
CA ASP A 212 2.27 2.40 -33.63
C ASP A 212 3.44 1.41 -33.41
N PHE A 213 3.37 0.56 -32.38
CA PHE A 213 4.40 -0.45 -32.12
C PHE A 213 4.36 -1.62 -33.12
N PHE A 214 3.16 -2.08 -33.51
CA PHE A 214 3.01 -3.22 -34.42
C PHE A 214 3.08 -2.84 -35.91
N ASN A 215 2.92 -1.56 -36.25
CA ASN A 215 3.05 -1.06 -37.63
C ASN A 215 4.47 -0.57 -37.99
N ARG A 216 5.47 -0.78 -37.12
CA ARG A 216 6.90 -0.51 -37.37
C ARG A 216 7.70 -1.79 -37.52
#